data_AF-A0A9D4FYI3-F1
#
_entry.id   AF-A0A9D4FYI3-F1
#
_cell.length_a   1.000
_cell.length_b   1.000
_cell.length_c   1.000
_cell.angle_alpha   90.00
_cell.angle_beta   90.00
_cell.angle_gamma   90.00
#
_symmetry.space_group_name_H-M   'P 1'
#
loop_
_entity.id
_entity.type
_entity.pdbx_description
1 polymer ?
#
loop_
_entity_poly.entity_id
_entity_poly.type
_entity_poly.pdbx_seq_one_letter_code
_entity_poly.pdbx_strand_id
1 'polypeptide(L)' 'MHEYEDSLPTRKFDNFQFVHFEHAMLTYRYPSSAFAFSALMKIPDQYKQIEKLGLLNFSDTQLRP' A
#
# COMPACT_ATOMS: atom_id res chain seq x y z
N MET A 1 -11.37 -8.94 4.20
CA MET A 1 -10.06 -8.43 3.74
C MET A 1 -9.48 -7.36 4.66
N HIS A 2 -10.30 -6.58 5.38
CA HIS A 2 -9.80 -5.59 6.35
C HIS A 2 -8.89 -6.17 7.45
N GLU A 3 -9.11 -7.41 7.88
CA GLU A 3 -8.24 -8.08 8.85
C GLU A 3 -6.77 -8.15 8.38
N TYR A 4 -6.52 -8.26 7.07
CA TYR A 4 -5.16 -8.29 6.52
C TYR A 4 -4.48 -6.93 6.45
N GLU A 5 -5.18 -5.82 6.71
CA GLU A 5 -4.57 -4.49 6.79
C GLU A 5 -3.77 -4.37 8.10
N ASP A 6 -4.36 -4.77 9.23
CA ASP A 6 -3.78 -4.48 10.56
C ASP A 6 -3.12 -5.68 11.26
N SER A 7 -3.42 -6.92 10.85
CA SER A 7 -3.13 -8.11 11.68
C SER A 7 -2.02 -9.05 11.20
N LEU A 8 -1.11 -8.62 10.33
CA LEU A 8 0.02 -9.46 9.92
C LEU A 8 1.29 -9.10 10.72
N PRO A 9 1.60 -9.84 11.80
CA PRO A 9 2.60 -9.45 12.80
C PRO A 9 4.05 -9.47 12.30
N THR A 10 4.33 -10.17 11.20
CA THR A 10 5.70 -10.34 10.69
C THR A 10 6.16 -9.23 9.74
N ARG A 11 5.28 -8.30 9.37
CA ARG A 11 5.61 -7.23 8.41
C ARG A 11 6.47 -6.15 9.06
N LYS A 12 7.48 -5.66 8.33
CA LYS A 12 8.36 -4.57 8.77
C LYS A 12 7.65 -3.20 8.76
N PHE A 13 6.61 -3.05 7.96
CA PHE A 13 5.77 -1.86 7.84
C PHE A 13 4.44 -2.23 7.19
N ASP A 14 3.47 -1.31 7.24
CA ASP A 14 2.16 -1.50 6.62
C ASP A 14 2.24 -1.37 5.09
N ASN A 15 2.59 -2.47 4.43
CA ASN A 15 2.79 -2.58 2.99
C ASN A 15 1.58 -3.13 2.22
N PHE A 16 0.40 -3.20 2.83
CA PHE A 16 -0.79 -3.76 2.19
C PHE A 16 -2.02 -2.89 2.45
N GLN A 17 -2.79 -2.64 1.40
CA GLN A 17 -4.06 -1.95 1.49
C GLN A 17 -5.10 -2.68 0.66
N PHE A 18 -6.27 -2.92 1.23
CA PHE A 18 -7.41 -3.44 0.49
C PHE A 18 -8.38 -2.30 0.13
N VAL A 19 -8.81 -2.25 -1.12
CA VAL A 19 -9.80 -1.27 -1.59
C VAL A 19 -11.03 -2.00 -2.10
N HIS A 20 -12.19 -1.73 -1.49
CA HIS A 20 -13.45 -2.32 -1.91
C HIS A 20 -14.00 -1.61 -3.16
N PHE A 21 -13.55 -2.06 -4.33
CA PHE A 21 -13.87 -1.43 -5.63
C PHE A 21 -15.37 -1.20 -5.84
N GLU A 22 -16.19 -2.24 -5.65
CA GLU A 22 -17.65 -2.14 -5.84
C GLU A 22 -18.28 -1.07 -4.94
N HIS A 23 -17.78 -0.95 -3.71
CA HIS A 23 -18.30 0.01 -2.75
C HIS A 23 -17.93 1.44 -3.19
N ALA A 24 -16.69 1.65 -3.62
CA ALA A 24 -16.23 2.92 -4.16
C ALA A 24 -17.03 3.35 -5.39
N MET A 25 -17.38 2.41 -6.27
CA MET A 25 -18.10 2.68 -7.51
C MET A 25 -19.59 2.97 -7.32
N LEU A 26 -20.24 2.32 -6.35
CA LEU A 26 -21.69 2.42 -6.15
C LEU A 26 -22.10 3.46 -5.10
N THR A 27 -21.20 3.86 -4.19
CA THR A 27 -21.56 4.70 -3.02
C THR A 27 -21.30 6.19 -3.23
N TYR A 28 -20.24 6.56 -3.94
CA TYR A 28 -19.75 7.93 -3.97
C TYR A 28 -20.23 8.69 -5.22
N ARG A 29 -20.47 9.99 -5.04
CA ARG A 29 -20.83 10.92 -6.13
C ARG A 29 -19.77 10.98 -7.24
N TYR A 30 -18.49 10.81 -6.88
CA TYR A 30 -17.34 10.80 -7.78
C TYR A 30 -16.56 9.49 -7.61
N PRO A 31 -17.03 8.39 -8.21
CA PRO A 31 -16.58 7.04 -7.89
C PRO A 31 -15.11 6.80 -8.24
N SER A 32 -14.65 7.30 -9.40
CA SER A 32 -13.25 7.16 -9.81
C SER A 32 -12.29 7.90 -8.88
N SER A 33 -12.67 9.10 -8.42
CA SER A 33 -11.88 9.88 -7.46
C SER A 33 -11.85 9.22 -6.09
N ALA A 34 -12.99 8.70 -5.62
CA ALA A 34 -13.07 7.96 -4.36
C ALA A 34 -12.20 6.70 -4.39
N PHE A 35 -12.30 5.92 -5.48
CA PHE A 35 -11.46 4.74 -5.68
C PHE A 35 -9.96 5.10 -5.72
N ALA A 36 -9.57 6.10 -6.51
CA ALA A 36 -8.17 6.53 -6.60
C ALA A 36 -7.64 7.04 -5.26
N PHE A 37 -8.43 7.83 -4.53
CA PHE A 37 -8.08 8.29 -3.20
C PHE A 37 -7.85 7.12 -2.25
N SER A 38 -8.81 6.19 -2.17
CA SER A 38 -8.67 4.99 -1.33
C SER A 38 -7.45 4.17 -1.73
N ALA A 39 -7.19 3.97 -3.03
CA ALA A 39 -6.04 3.19 -3.51
C ALA A 39 -4.68 3.83 -3.21
N LEU A 40 -4.61 5.17 -3.12
CA LEU A 40 -3.36 5.90 -2.93
C LEU A 40 -3.13 6.35 -1.49
N MET A 41 -4.12 6.20 -0.60
CA MET A 41 -4.10 6.76 0.75
C MET A 41 -2.88 6.34 1.57
N LYS A 42 -2.43 5.08 1.48
CA LYS A 42 -1.28 4.59 2.27
C LYS A 42 0.08 4.78 1.57
N ILE A 43 0.10 5.14 0.29
CA ILE A 43 1.34 5.22 -0.52
C ILE A 43 2.36 6.20 0.07
N PRO A 44 2.01 7.42 0.53
CA PRO A 44 2.99 8.36 1.08
C PRO A 44 3.74 7.82 2.30
N ASP A 45 3.05 7.13 3.20
CA ASP A 45 3.68 6.58 4.41
C ASP A 45 4.41 5.28 4.12
N GLN A 46 3.90 4.45 3.20
CA GLN A 46 4.63 3.29 2.67
C GLN A 46 5.97 3.70 2.07
N TYR A 47 5.99 4.74 1.23
CA TYR A 47 7.21 5.26 0.63
C TYR A 47 8.25 5.66 1.69
N LYS A 48 7.85 6.44 2.71
CA LYS A 48 8.74 6.82 3.82
C LYS A 48 9.28 5.61 4.59
N GLN A 49 8.48 4.56 4.75
CA GLN A 49 8.94 3.35 5.42
C GLN A 49 9.94 2.57 4.57
N ILE A 50 9.70 2.47 3.25
CA ILE A 50 10.62 1.86 2.30
C ILE A 50 11.96 2.62 2.28
N GLU A 51 11.93 3.96 2.31
CA GLU A 51 13.12 4.80 2.46
C GLU A 51 13.87 4.50 3.77
N LYS A 52 13.18 4.54 4.91
CA LYS A 52 13.77 4.27 6.23
C LYS A 52 14.40 2.88 6.34
N LEU A 53 13.81 1.90 5.68
CA LEU A 53 14.30 0.51 5.65
C LEU A 53 15.42 0.30 4.63
N GLY A 54 15.79 1.32 3.85
CA GLY A 54 16.82 1.23 2.81
C GLY A 54 16.42 0.35 1.62
N LEU A 55 15.12 0.17 1.40
CA LEU A 55 14.58 -0.76 0.39
C LEU A 55 14.40 -0.14 -1.00
N LEU A 56 14.62 1.17 -1.17
CA LEU A 56 14.53 1.84 -2.49
C LEU A 56 15.76 1.59 -3.39
N ASN A 57 16.91 1.33 -2.78
CA ASN A 57 18.18 1.25 -3.50
C ASN A 57 18.62 -0.20 -3.63
N PHE A 58 18.07 -0.90 -4.62
CA PHE A 58 18.68 -2.13 -5.11
C PHE A 58 19.84 -1.75 -6.02
N SER A 59 21.02 -1.48 -5.46
CA SER A 59 22.22 -1.65 -6.28
C SER A 59 22.29 -3.15 -6.61
N ASP A 60 22.18 -3.49 -7.89
CA ASP A 60 22.25 -4.82 -8.53
C ASP A 60 23.49 -5.68 -8.15
N THR A 61 24.29 -5.24 -7.18
CA THR A 61 25.57 -5.82 -6.79
C THR A 61 25.44 -6.94 -5.76
N GLN A 62 24.26 -7.21 -5.20
CA GLN A 62 24.06 -8.23 -4.15
C GLN A 62 23.17 -9.41 -4.60
N LEU A 63 22.82 -9.50 -5.88
CA LEU A 63 22.13 -10.65 -6.47
C LEU A 63 22.99 -11.27 -7.58
N ARG A 64 24.17 -11.78 -7.22
CA ARG A 64 24.81 -12.85 -7.98
C ARG A 64 25.19 -13.96 -7.00
N PRO A 65 24.70 -15.20 -7.20
CA PRO A 65 25.33 -16.36 -6.58
C PRO A 65 26.77 -16.53 -7.07
#